data_AF-A0A2S8RFV0-F1
#
_entry.id   AF-A0A2S8RFV0-F1
#
_cell.length_a   1.000
_cell.length_b   1.000
_cell.length_c   1.000
_cell.angle_alpha   90.00
_cell.angle_beta   90.00
_cell.angle_gamma   90.00
#
_symmetry.space_group_name_H-M   'P 1'
#
loop_
_entity.id
_entity.type
_entity.pdbx_description
1 polymer ?
#
loop_
_entity_poly.entity_id
_entity_poly.type
_entity_poly.pdbx_seq_one_letter_code
_entity_poly.pdbx_strand_id
1 'polypeptide(L)'
;MKKTLHDPRTVARNVPGLFEVVFPQLTTGVVVHLNQTRTLLSTLPLSQALIESSTLQNAMLFELGIACAESVLATGSLMWEDAKASALSRQRRYFDAEIPAEIAQQDRLISEKIAQNLTSTLSEVAGGKKVEIGPKIPGLGWVAPGRGDFAFGRTLVETKCAHKNFSMADYRQVLLYWLLSYAAAIEGRGEEWSDCILLNPRSSVSVRFEYDALLHVVAAGQTKLEVLQVFRALVDSGDRFQ
;
A
#
# COMPACT_ATOMS: atom_id res chain seq x y z
N MET A 1 -2.76 26.95 -16.41
CA MET A 1 -3.32 26.39 -15.17
C MET A 1 -2.29 25.43 -14.57
N LYS A 2 -1.97 25.53 -13.27
CA LYS A 2 -1.19 24.48 -12.59
C LYS A 2 -2.08 23.23 -12.53
N LYS A 3 -1.68 22.14 -13.19
CA LYS A 3 -2.34 20.84 -12.99
C LYS A 3 -2.19 20.47 -11.52
N THR A 4 -3.29 20.32 -10.79
CA THR A 4 -3.26 19.77 -9.44
C THR A 4 -2.81 18.33 -9.56
N LEU A 5 -1.62 18.02 -9.04
CA LEU A 5 -1.10 16.67 -9.06
C LEU A 5 -1.62 15.92 -7.83
N HIS A 6 -2.21 14.75 -8.06
CA HIS A 6 -2.79 13.93 -6.99
C HIS A 6 -1.92 12.71 -6.71
N ASP A 7 -1.63 12.48 -5.43
CA ASP A 7 -0.90 11.29 -4.98
C ASP A 7 -1.64 9.99 -5.39
N PRO A 8 -0.95 8.96 -5.90
CA PRO A 8 -1.57 7.72 -6.35
C PRO A 8 -2.50 7.05 -5.34
N ARG A 9 -2.15 7.03 -4.05
CA ARG A 9 -3.00 6.46 -2.98
C ARG A 9 -4.31 7.24 -2.86
N THR A 10 -4.23 8.56 -2.99
CA THR A 10 -5.41 9.45 -3.00
C THR A 10 -6.28 9.20 -4.23
N VAL A 11 -5.69 9.03 -5.41
CA VAL A 11 -6.41 8.73 -6.66
C VAL A 11 -7.18 7.42 -6.54
N ALA A 12 -6.51 6.36 -6.07
CA ALA A 12 -7.11 5.04 -5.87
C ALA A 12 -8.33 5.07 -4.93
N ARG A 13 -8.31 5.96 -3.93
CA ARG A 13 -9.39 6.11 -2.96
C ARG A 13 -10.54 6.96 -3.49
N ASN A 14 -10.23 8.10 -4.10
CA ASN A 14 -11.20 9.17 -4.32
C ASN A 14 -11.69 9.26 -5.78
N VAL A 15 -11.08 8.54 -6.72
CA VAL A 15 -11.47 8.55 -8.14
C VAL A 15 -11.90 7.15 -8.59
N PRO A 16 -12.97 6.56 -8.02
CA PRO A 16 -13.39 5.20 -8.33
C PRO A 16 -13.77 5.00 -9.81
N GLY A 17 -14.37 6.01 -10.45
CA GLY A 17 -14.79 5.95 -11.86
C GLY A 17 -13.64 5.69 -12.84
N LEU A 18 -12.41 6.09 -12.51
CA LEU A 18 -11.22 5.75 -13.28
C LEU A 18 -11.03 4.23 -13.38
N PHE A 19 -11.21 3.53 -12.26
CA PHE A 19 -11.03 2.08 -12.16
C PHE A 19 -12.22 1.32 -12.72
N GLU A 20 -13.42 1.90 -12.70
CA GLU A 20 -14.60 1.30 -13.35
C GLU A 20 -14.45 1.27 -14.87
N VAL A 21 -13.74 2.23 -15.46
CA VAL A 21 -13.44 2.24 -16.89
C VAL A 21 -12.23 1.35 -17.23
N VAL A 22 -11.15 1.43 -16.43
CA VAL A 22 -9.89 0.73 -16.73
C VAL A 22 -9.91 -0.74 -16.29
N PHE A 23 -10.63 -1.07 -15.22
CA PHE A 23 -10.74 -2.41 -14.64
C PHE A 23 -12.21 -2.73 -14.30
N PRO A 24 -13.09 -2.81 -15.30
CA PRO A 24 -14.54 -2.93 -15.09
C PRO A 24 -14.95 -4.18 -14.31
N GLN A 25 -14.10 -5.22 -14.29
CA GLN A 25 -14.38 -6.47 -13.59
C GLN A 25 -13.78 -6.52 -12.17
N LEU A 26 -13.19 -5.42 -11.67
CA LEU A 26 -12.84 -5.29 -10.24
C LEU A 26 -14.12 -5.09 -9.41
N THR A 27 -14.92 -6.14 -9.31
CA THR A 27 -16.18 -6.18 -8.59
C THR A 27 -15.98 -6.60 -7.14
N THR A 28 -17.00 -6.40 -6.31
CA THR A 28 -17.01 -6.91 -4.92
C THR A 28 -16.80 -8.42 -4.88
N GLY A 29 -17.36 -9.18 -5.83
CA GLY A 29 -17.20 -10.63 -5.91
C GLY A 29 -15.74 -11.05 -6.13
N VAL A 30 -15.05 -10.38 -7.04
CA VAL A 30 -13.61 -10.60 -7.29
C VAL A 30 -12.78 -10.25 -6.04
N VAL A 31 -13.08 -9.13 -5.38
CA VAL A 31 -12.40 -8.75 -4.12
C VAL A 31 -12.62 -9.78 -3.02
N VAL A 32 -13.84 -10.32 -2.87
CA VAL A 32 -14.12 -11.40 -1.91
C VAL A 32 -13.31 -12.65 -2.25
N HIS A 33 -13.28 -13.06 -3.52
CA HIS A 33 -12.50 -14.20 -3.97
C HIS A 33 -11.01 -14.04 -3.70
N LEU A 34 -10.42 -12.88 -4.01
CA LEU A 34 -9.02 -12.59 -3.70
C LEU A 34 -8.74 -12.63 -2.19
N ASN A 35 -9.66 -12.15 -1.35
CA ASN A 35 -9.51 -12.27 0.09
C ASN A 35 -9.65 -13.72 0.60
N GLN A 36 -10.27 -14.63 -0.15
CA GLN A 36 -10.33 -16.05 0.20
C GLN A 36 -9.00 -16.76 -0.04
N THR A 37 -8.12 -16.23 -0.91
CA THR A 37 -6.76 -16.76 -1.13
C THR A 37 -5.77 -16.31 -0.06
N ARG A 38 -6.23 -15.59 0.97
CA ARG A 38 -5.38 -15.11 2.06
C ARG A 38 -4.64 -16.26 2.76
N THR A 39 -3.39 -16.00 3.08
CA THR A 39 -2.54 -16.91 3.85
C THR A 39 -2.37 -16.37 5.27
N LEU A 40 -2.38 -17.28 6.25
CA LEU A 40 -2.02 -16.97 7.64
C LEU A 40 -0.51 -16.93 7.76
N LEU A 41 0.01 -15.89 8.40
CA LEU A 41 1.44 -15.70 8.61
C LEU A 41 1.89 -16.38 9.89
N SER A 42 3.20 -16.61 10.00
CA SER A 42 3.85 -17.20 11.18
C SER A 42 3.77 -16.32 12.44
N THR A 43 3.46 -15.03 12.27
CA THR A 43 3.40 -14.03 13.34
C THR A 43 2.09 -14.10 14.13
N LEU A 44 2.14 -13.63 15.38
CA LEU A 44 0.95 -13.59 16.24
C LEU A 44 0.10 -12.36 15.95
N PRO A 45 -1.21 -12.51 15.65
CA PRO A 45 -2.10 -11.37 15.46
C PRO A 45 -2.29 -10.59 16.77
N LEU A 46 -2.50 -9.28 16.64
CA LEU A 46 -2.86 -8.42 17.77
C LEU A 46 -4.38 -8.50 17.98
N SER A 47 -4.79 -8.75 19.23
CA SER A 47 -6.21 -8.81 19.57
C SER A 47 -6.87 -7.44 19.46
N GLN A 48 -8.18 -7.42 19.22
CA GLN A 48 -8.96 -6.19 19.20
C GLN A 48 -8.87 -5.43 20.54
N ALA A 49 -8.98 -6.15 21.66
CA ALA A 49 -8.86 -5.57 23.01
C ALA A 49 -7.49 -4.91 23.24
N LEU A 50 -6.40 -5.46 22.68
CA LEU A 50 -5.08 -4.85 22.78
C LEU A 50 -5.04 -3.53 22.01
N ILE A 51 -5.62 -3.47 20.81
CA ILE A 51 -5.69 -2.22 20.03
C ILE A 51 -6.57 -1.18 20.73
N GLU A 52 -7.70 -1.60 21.31
CA GLU A 52 -8.61 -0.73 22.06
C GLU A 52 -8.01 -0.19 23.37
N SER A 53 -6.95 -0.81 23.88
CA SER A 53 -6.19 -0.27 25.02
C SER A 53 -5.27 0.90 24.65
N SER A 54 -5.08 1.18 23.37
CA SER A 54 -4.28 2.31 22.90
C SER A 54 -5.01 3.63 23.11
N THR A 55 -4.26 4.67 23.49
CA THR A 55 -4.80 6.03 23.59
C THR A 55 -4.70 6.82 22.29
N LEU A 56 -4.02 6.28 21.28
CA LEU A 56 -3.82 6.92 19.99
C LEU A 56 -4.99 6.65 19.05
N GLN A 57 -5.25 7.60 18.15
CA GLN A 57 -6.02 7.31 16.96
C GLN A 57 -5.36 6.15 16.19
N ASN A 58 -6.16 5.19 15.73
CA ASN A 58 -5.70 4.02 14.98
C ASN A 58 -4.73 4.36 13.84
N ALA A 59 -4.98 5.45 13.10
CA ALA A 59 -4.11 5.89 12.01
C ALA A 59 -2.69 6.21 12.49
N MET A 60 -2.56 6.95 13.60
CA MET A 60 -1.26 7.28 14.21
C MET A 60 -0.58 6.05 14.79
N LEU A 61 -1.32 5.17 15.48
CA LEU A 61 -0.79 3.92 16.03
C LEU A 61 -0.17 3.03 14.94
N PHE A 62 -0.85 2.93 13.80
CA PHE A 62 -0.36 2.11 12.68
C PHE A 62 0.79 2.77 11.93
N GLU A 63 0.76 4.09 11.79
CA GLU A 63 1.90 4.83 11.23
C GLU A 63 3.16 4.64 12.08
N LEU A 64 3.04 4.65 13.42
CA LEU A 64 4.15 4.33 14.32
C LEU A 64 4.68 2.92 14.10
N GLY A 65 3.78 1.92 14.03
CA GLY A 65 4.19 0.54 13.76
C GLY A 65 4.96 0.39 12.44
N ILE A 66 4.52 1.05 11.38
CA ILE A 66 5.21 1.08 10.09
C ILE A 66 6.57 1.78 10.22
N ALA A 67 6.62 2.98 10.79
CA ALA A 67 7.87 3.72 10.96
C ALA A 67 8.91 2.97 11.84
N CYS A 68 8.44 2.23 12.85
CA CYS A 68 9.28 1.35 13.65
C CYS A 68 9.85 0.19 12.82
N ALA A 69 9.03 -0.43 11.96
CA ALA A 69 9.50 -1.48 11.06
C ALA A 69 10.54 -0.95 10.07
N GLU A 70 10.29 0.22 9.47
CA GLU A 70 11.23 0.89 8.59
C GLU A 70 12.58 1.16 9.28
N SER A 71 12.55 1.64 10.53
CA SER A 71 13.76 1.88 11.34
C SER A 71 14.59 0.60 11.54
N VAL A 72 13.92 -0.50 11.89
CA VAL A 72 14.57 -1.81 12.07
C VAL A 72 15.13 -2.35 10.75
N LEU A 73 14.38 -2.23 9.65
CA LEU A 73 14.83 -2.68 8.33
C LEU A 73 16.01 -1.85 7.80
N ALA A 74 16.04 -0.55 8.11
CA ALA A 74 17.09 0.36 7.66
C ALA A 74 18.39 0.24 8.46
N THR A 75 18.29 0.06 9.79
CA THR A 75 19.44 0.17 10.69
C THR A 75 19.79 -1.14 11.42
N GLY A 76 18.95 -2.19 11.30
CA GLY A 76 19.08 -3.44 12.04
C GLY A 76 18.59 -3.37 13.49
N SER A 77 18.17 -2.19 13.97
CA SER A 77 17.67 -1.99 15.33
C SER A 77 16.61 -0.89 15.37
N LEU A 78 15.81 -0.85 16.44
CA LEU A 78 14.73 0.14 16.56
C LEU A 78 15.27 1.46 17.12
N MET A 79 15.26 2.50 16.29
CA MET A 79 15.54 3.88 16.69
C MET A 79 14.22 4.61 16.95
N TRP A 80 13.75 4.56 18.21
CA TRP A 80 12.40 5.01 18.58
C TRP A 80 12.12 6.47 18.26
N GLU A 81 13.05 7.37 18.57
CA GLU A 81 12.84 8.81 18.35
C GLU A 81 12.77 9.16 16.85
N ASP A 82 13.56 8.49 16.01
CA ASP A 82 13.51 8.66 14.56
C ASP A 82 12.21 8.12 13.97
N ALA A 83 11.79 6.92 14.41
CA ALA A 83 10.53 6.32 13.99
C ALA A 83 9.33 7.20 14.38
N LYS A 84 9.32 7.72 15.61
CA LYS A 84 8.33 8.68 16.10
C LYS A 84 8.31 9.95 15.25
N ALA A 85 9.47 10.56 15.00
CA ALA A 85 9.57 11.77 14.20
C ALA A 85 9.05 11.56 12.77
N SER A 86 9.38 10.42 12.16
CA SER A 86 8.89 10.02 10.84
C SER A 86 7.36 9.88 10.80
N ALA A 87 6.79 9.12 11.75
CA ALA A 87 5.35 8.91 11.83
C ALA A 87 4.57 10.21 12.03
N LEU A 88 5.04 11.07 12.95
CA LEU A 88 4.43 12.38 13.20
C LEU A 88 4.50 13.28 11.96
N SER A 89 5.64 13.30 11.26
CA SER A 89 5.82 14.08 10.03
C SER A 89 4.85 13.64 8.92
N ARG A 90 4.57 12.34 8.80
CA ARG A 90 3.62 11.80 7.83
C ARG A 90 2.17 12.11 8.21
N GLN A 91 1.80 11.91 9.48
CA GLN A 91 0.44 12.19 9.94
C GLN A 91 0.07 13.67 9.80
N ARG A 92 0.99 14.59 10.07
CA ARG A 92 0.77 16.05 9.89
C ARG A 92 0.37 16.48 8.48
N ARG A 93 0.53 15.63 7.46
CA ARG A 93 0.11 15.92 6.08
C ARG A 93 -1.39 15.76 5.89
N TYR A 94 -2.07 15.04 6.77
CA TYR A 94 -3.51 14.86 6.73
C TYR A 94 -4.18 15.93 7.59
N PHE A 95 -5.22 16.56 7.03
CA PHE A 95 -5.91 17.67 7.69
C PHE A 95 -6.66 17.22 8.96
N ASP A 96 -7.10 15.97 9.00
CA ASP A 96 -7.84 15.33 10.08
C ASP A 96 -6.94 14.55 11.05
N ALA A 97 -5.61 14.66 10.93
CA ALA A 97 -4.70 13.93 11.82
C ALA A 97 -4.68 14.52 13.23
N GLU A 98 -4.95 13.66 14.21
CA GLU A 98 -4.76 13.97 15.62
C GLU A 98 -3.30 13.71 16.02
N ILE A 99 -2.55 14.78 16.30
CA ILE A 99 -1.14 14.69 16.69
C ILE A 99 -1.05 14.52 18.21
N PRO A 100 -0.62 13.35 18.71
CA PRO A 100 -0.58 13.10 20.15
C PRO A 100 0.52 13.95 20.82
N ALA A 101 0.21 14.48 22.01
CA ALA A 101 1.20 15.18 22.82
C ALA A 101 2.29 14.21 23.35
N GLU A 102 1.87 13.01 23.75
CA GLU A 102 2.75 11.96 24.26
C GLU A 102 2.37 10.60 23.65
N ILE A 103 3.33 9.68 23.63
CA ILE A 103 3.09 8.28 23.24
C ILE A 103 3.24 7.42 24.49
N ALA A 104 2.13 6.88 24.98
CA ALA A 104 2.08 6.08 26.20
C ALA A 104 2.85 4.77 26.01
N GLN A 105 3.32 4.17 27.11
CA GLN A 105 4.08 2.91 27.06
C GLN A 105 3.32 1.79 26.33
N GLN A 106 2.00 1.71 26.54
CA GLN A 106 1.14 0.74 25.87
C GLN A 106 1.15 0.91 24.34
N ASP A 107 1.08 2.15 23.84
CA ASP A 107 1.13 2.47 22.42
C ASP A 107 2.47 2.07 21.79
N ARG A 108 3.57 2.22 22.56
CA ARG A 108 4.90 1.77 22.15
C ARG A 108 4.94 0.26 21.95
N LEU A 109 4.48 -0.49 22.96
CA LEU A 109 4.45 -1.96 22.91
C LEU A 109 3.62 -2.47 21.73
N ILE A 110 2.47 -1.85 21.45
CA ILE A 110 1.63 -2.21 20.31
C ILE A 110 2.34 -1.91 18.99
N SER A 111 2.94 -0.73 18.84
CA SER A 111 3.66 -0.33 17.63
C SER A 111 4.89 -1.21 17.39
N GLU A 112 5.64 -1.56 18.43
CA GLU A 112 6.75 -2.50 18.37
C GLU A 112 6.28 -3.89 17.94
N LYS A 113 5.13 -4.35 18.44
CA LYS A 113 4.59 -5.65 18.03
C LYS A 113 4.15 -5.67 16.57
N ILE A 114 3.52 -4.59 16.09
CA ILE A 114 3.21 -4.40 14.66
C ILE A 114 4.50 -4.42 13.85
N ALA A 115 5.53 -3.70 14.31
CA ALA A 115 6.82 -3.63 13.64
C ALA A 115 7.49 -5.01 13.55
N GLN A 116 7.54 -5.75 14.65
CA GLN A 116 8.07 -7.11 14.69
C GLN A 116 7.35 -8.05 13.74
N ASN A 117 6.00 -8.00 13.70
CA ASN A 117 5.23 -8.81 12.78
C ASN A 117 5.55 -8.46 11.32
N LEU A 118 5.64 -7.16 11.02
CA LEU A 118 5.94 -6.65 9.68
C LEU A 118 7.36 -7.02 9.23
N THR A 119 8.38 -6.78 10.05
CA THR A 119 9.78 -7.09 9.70
C THR A 119 10.03 -8.58 9.56
N SER A 120 9.47 -9.39 10.46
CA SER A 120 9.59 -10.87 10.39
C SER A 120 8.94 -11.39 9.10
N THR A 121 7.72 -10.93 8.80
CA THR A 121 7.03 -11.33 7.57
C THR A 121 7.78 -10.89 6.32
N LEU A 122 8.24 -9.63 6.27
CA LEU A 122 8.99 -9.11 5.12
C LEU A 122 10.28 -9.90 4.90
N SER A 123 10.99 -10.26 5.97
CA SER A 123 12.19 -11.10 5.88
C SER A 123 11.88 -12.50 5.33
N GLU A 124 10.79 -13.10 5.79
CA GLU A 124 10.32 -14.42 5.32
C GLU A 124 9.96 -14.38 3.82
N VAL A 125 9.09 -13.45 3.40
CA VAL A 125 8.61 -13.39 2.02
C VAL A 125 9.66 -12.89 1.03
N ALA A 126 10.63 -12.09 1.48
CA ALA A 126 11.73 -11.63 0.64
C ALA A 126 12.75 -12.75 0.34
N GLY A 127 12.78 -13.82 1.16
CA GLY A 127 13.65 -14.98 0.93
C GLY A 127 15.13 -14.60 0.82
N GLY A 128 15.60 -13.69 1.68
CA GLY A 128 16.98 -13.19 1.68
C GLY A 128 17.27 -12.07 0.67
N LYS A 129 16.31 -11.68 -0.17
CA LYS A 129 16.43 -10.46 -1.00
C LYS A 129 16.40 -9.21 -0.12
N LYS A 130 17.12 -8.18 -0.55
CA LYS A 130 17.06 -6.87 0.12
C LYS A 130 15.67 -6.28 -0.01
N VAL A 131 15.07 -5.91 1.12
CA VAL A 131 13.81 -5.16 1.17
C VAL A 131 14.12 -3.68 0.92
N GLU A 132 13.49 -3.11 -0.09
CA GLU A 132 13.45 -1.68 -0.36
C GLU A 132 12.31 -1.04 0.45
N ILE A 133 12.62 0.02 1.19
CA ILE A 133 11.65 0.83 1.92
C ILE A 133 11.22 1.99 1.04
N GLY A 134 9.92 2.19 0.89
CA GLY A 134 9.40 3.32 0.13
C GLY A 134 9.76 3.26 -1.35
N PRO A 135 9.55 2.15 -2.10
CA PRO A 135 9.90 2.10 -3.51
C PRO A 135 9.20 3.20 -4.29
N LYS A 136 9.90 3.78 -5.28
CA LYS A 136 9.35 4.87 -6.10
C LYS A 136 8.19 4.35 -6.95
N ILE A 137 7.05 5.02 -6.87
CA ILE A 137 5.94 4.84 -7.81
C ILE A 137 6.01 5.99 -8.84
N PRO A 138 6.19 5.71 -10.14
CA PRO A 138 6.19 6.74 -11.17
C PRO A 138 4.88 7.53 -11.22
N GLY A 139 4.91 8.75 -11.74
CA GLY A 139 3.70 9.51 -12.06
C GLY A 139 3.35 9.40 -13.55
N LEU A 140 2.11 9.74 -13.91
CA LEU A 140 1.63 9.84 -15.29
C LEU A 140 0.47 10.84 -15.37
N GLY A 141 0.51 11.75 -16.35
CA GLY A 141 -0.54 12.76 -16.54
C GLY A 141 -0.70 13.67 -15.31
N TRP A 142 -1.91 13.73 -14.75
CA TRP A 142 -2.19 14.44 -13.48
C TRP A 142 -1.95 13.59 -12.22
N VAL A 143 -1.60 12.31 -12.36
CA VAL A 143 -1.22 11.46 -11.22
C VAL A 143 0.24 11.74 -10.86
N ALA A 144 0.47 12.23 -9.65
CA ALA A 144 1.80 12.55 -9.15
C ALA A 144 2.66 11.28 -8.98
N PRO A 145 3.99 11.40 -8.99
CA PRO A 145 4.84 10.35 -8.45
C PRO A 145 4.54 10.14 -6.96
N GLY A 146 4.61 8.89 -6.51
CA GLY A 146 4.37 8.50 -5.12
C GLY A 146 5.42 7.54 -4.59
N ARG A 147 5.13 6.94 -3.43
CA ARG A 147 5.93 5.85 -2.85
C ARG A 147 5.01 4.72 -2.40
N GLY A 148 5.41 3.48 -2.64
CA GLY A 148 4.80 2.31 -2.02
C GLY A 148 5.33 2.13 -0.60
N ASP A 149 4.88 1.08 0.10
CA ASP A 149 5.39 0.80 1.44
C ASP A 149 6.73 0.06 1.37
N PHE A 150 6.76 -1.11 0.72
CA PHE A 150 7.98 -1.91 0.54
C PHE A 150 8.05 -2.60 -0.82
N ALA A 151 9.25 -3.04 -1.22
CA ALA A 151 9.43 -3.93 -2.36
C ALA A 151 10.64 -4.86 -2.17
N PHE A 152 10.70 -5.92 -2.95
CA PHE A 152 11.91 -6.72 -3.14
C PHE A 152 11.89 -7.36 -4.52
N GLY A 153 12.98 -7.26 -5.28
CA GLY A 153 12.98 -7.64 -6.70
C GLY A 153 11.85 -6.91 -7.45
N ARG A 154 10.96 -7.68 -8.11
CA ARG A 154 9.79 -7.17 -8.84
C ARG A 154 8.46 -7.35 -8.08
N THR A 155 8.55 -7.56 -6.77
CA THR A 155 7.39 -7.73 -5.89
C THR A 155 7.15 -6.45 -5.09
N LEU A 156 5.98 -5.85 -5.28
CA LEU A 156 5.48 -4.75 -4.45
C LEU A 156 4.81 -5.31 -3.19
N VAL A 157 5.07 -4.73 -2.03
CA VAL A 157 4.36 -5.04 -0.79
C VAL A 157 3.67 -3.79 -0.27
N GLU A 158 2.36 -3.87 -0.09
CA GLU A 158 1.54 -2.79 0.45
C GLU A 158 0.91 -3.24 1.77
N THR A 159 1.08 -2.44 2.81
CA THR A 159 0.75 -2.76 4.19
C THR A 159 -0.56 -2.10 4.60
N LYS A 160 -1.47 -2.87 5.20
CA LYS A 160 -2.73 -2.38 5.78
C LYS A 160 -2.83 -2.84 7.23
N CYS A 161 -3.30 -1.99 8.13
CA CYS A 161 -3.45 -2.34 9.54
C CYS A 161 -4.91 -2.32 9.99
N ALA A 162 -5.83 -2.81 9.15
CA ALA A 162 -7.25 -2.83 9.45
C ALA A 162 -7.68 -4.14 10.15
N HIS A 163 -8.79 -4.11 10.90
CA HIS A 163 -9.43 -5.33 11.44
C HIS A 163 -10.23 -6.11 10.37
N LYS A 164 -10.51 -5.48 9.23
CA LYS A 164 -11.26 -6.06 8.11
C LYS A 164 -10.35 -6.66 7.04
N ASN A 165 -10.95 -7.45 6.16
CA ASN A 165 -10.35 -7.89 4.89
C ASN A 165 -9.90 -6.69 4.04
N PHE A 166 -9.00 -6.96 3.08
CA PHE A 166 -8.58 -5.96 2.11
C PHE A 166 -9.77 -5.48 1.28
N SER A 167 -9.93 -4.17 1.21
CA SER A 167 -11.03 -3.49 0.54
C SER A 167 -10.75 -3.27 -0.94
N MET A 168 -11.79 -2.95 -1.71
CA MET A 168 -11.64 -2.61 -3.13
C MET A 168 -10.66 -1.44 -3.37
N ALA A 169 -10.61 -0.47 -2.46
CA ALA A 169 -9.65 0.63 -2.54
C ALA A 169 -8.19 0.15 -2.44
N ASP A 170 -7.93 -0.90 -1.67
CA ASP A 170 -6.58 -1.48 -1.54
C ASP A 170 -6.15 -2.14 -2.85
N TYR A 171 -7.05 -2.86 -3.53
CA TYR A 171 -6.78 -3.44 -4.84
C TYR A 171 -6.65 -2.39 -5.95
N ARG A 172 -7.49 -1.34 -5.94
CA ARG A 172 -7.34 -0.19 -6.84
C ARG A 172 -5.98 0.47 -6.70
N GLN A 173 -5.50 0.63 -5.47
CA GLN A 173 -4.21 1.24 -5.19
C GLN A 173 -3.06 0.47 -5.83
N VAL A 174 -2.98 -0.83 -5.61
CA VAL A 174 -1.88 -1.66 -6.16
C VAL A 174 -2.00 -1.82 -7.69
N LEU A 175 -3.21 -1.88 -8.25
CA LEU A 175 -3.42 -1.83 -9.71
C LEU A 175 -2.96 -0.51 -10.32
N LEU A 176 -3.21 0.63 -9.66
CA LEU A 176 -2.70 1.92 -10.10
C LEU A 176 -1.17 1.96 -10.04
N TYR A 177 -0.57 1.42 -8.98
CA TYR A 177 0.89 1.37 -8.84
C TYR A 177 1.52 0.53 -9.96
N TRP A 178 0.89 -0.58 -10.33
CA TRP A 178 1.28 -1.37 -11.48
C TRP A 178 1.11 -0.63 -12.80
N LEU A 179 -0.01 0.06 -13.04
CA LEU A 179 -0.21 0.85 -14.27
C LEU A 179 0.89 1.89 -14.45
N LEU A 180 1.23 2.60 -13.38
CA LEU A 180 2.25 3.63 -13.39
C LEU A 180 3.66 3.04 -13.61
N SER A 181 3.95 1.87 -13.03
CA SER A 181 5.23 1.19 -13.27
C SER A 181 5.33 0.60 -14.67
N TYR A 182 4.25 0.00 -15.19
CA TYR A 182 4.17 -0.52 -16.55
C TYR A 182 4.35 0.59 -17.60
N ALA A 183 3.67 1.73 -17.42
CA ALA A 183 3.85 2.91 -18.27
C ALA A 183 5.30 3.38 -18.30
N ALA A 184 5.95 3.48 -17.14
CA ALA A 184 7.34 3.88 -17.04
C ALA A 184 8.30 2.85 -17.67
N ALA A 185 8.00 1.56 -17.54
CA ALA A 185 8.81 0.48 -18.12
C ALA A 185 8.79 0.49 -19.65
N ILE A 186 7.63 0.72 -20.27
CA ILE A 186 7.52 0.86 -21.74
C ILE A 186 8.35 2.04 -22.25
N GLU A 187 8.46 3.11 -21.47
CA GLU A 187 9.27 4.27 -21.80
C GLU A 187 10.77 4.12 -21.44
N GLY A 188 11.19 2.94 -20.94
CA GLY A 188 12.57 2.68 -20.53
C GLY A 188 13.00 3.42 -19.26
N ARG A 189 12.06 3.85 -18.41
CA ARG A 189 12.30 4.67 -17.21
C ARG A 189 12.12 3.91 -15.89
N GLY A 190 12.10 2.58 -15.93
CA GLY A 190 11.95 1.75 -14.74
C GLY A 190 11.57 0.32 -15.09
N GLU A 191 11.14 -0.42 -14.08
CA GLU A 191 10.67 -1.79 -14.22
C GLU A 191 9.18 -1.91 -13.90
N GLU A 192 8.52 -2.83 -14.58
CA GLU A 192 7.14 -3.24 -14.27
C GLU A 192 7.14 -4.14 -13.02
N TRP A 193 6.13 -3.97 -12.16
CA TRP A 193 5.92 -4.90 -11.04
C TRP A 193 5.31 -6.22 -11.55
N SER A 194 5.85 -7.36 -11.17
CA SER A 194 5.31 -8.68 -11.53
C SER A 194 4.34 -9.22 -10.49
N ASP A 195 4.66 -9.00 -9.22
CA ASP A 195 3.92 -9.57 -8.09
C ASP A 195 3.49 -8.46 -7.13
N CYS A 196 2.41 -8.72 -6.40
CA CYS A 196 2.01 -7.92 -5.26
C CYS A 196 1.70 -8.79 -4.05
N ILE A 197 2.04 -8.26 -2.88
CA ILE A 197 1.61 -8.77 -1.58
C ILE A 197 0.86 -7.65 -0.86
N LEU A 198 -0.44 -7.86 -0.63
CA LEU A 198 -1.18 -7.10 0.38
C LEU A 198 -0.92 -7.74 1.73
N LEU A 199 -0.34 -6.99 2.66
CA LEU A 199 0.09 -7.48 3.96
C LEU A 199 -0.67 -6.79 5.09
N ASN A 200 -1.16 -7.57 6.05
CA ASN A 200 -1.72 -7.03 7.28
C ASN A 200 -0.98 -7.56 8.51
N PRO A 201 -0.01 -6.81 9.06
CA PRO A 201 0.80 -7.24 10.19
C PRO A 201 0.00 -7.24 11.50
N ARG A 202 -1.15 -6.56 11.55
CA ARG A 202 -2.04 -6.57 12.71
C ARG A 202 -2.78 -7.90 12.82
N SER A 203 -3.41 -8.36 11.75
CA SER A 203 -4.15 -9.64 11.73
C SER A 203 -3.31 -10.83 11.28
N SER A 204 -2.03 -10.64 10.98
CA SER A 204 -1.10 -11.68 10.52
C SER A 204 -1.63 -12.45 9.31
N VAL A 205 -2.13 -11.70 8.32
CA VAL A 205 -2.59 -12.24 7.04
C VAL A 205 -1.93 -11.55 5.86
N SER A 206 -1.78 -12.26 4.76
CA SER A 206 -1.39 -11.68 3.48
C SER A 206 -2.24 -12.23 2.33
N VAL A 207 -2.36 -11.45 1.25
CA VAL A 207 -2.87 -11.91 -0.05
C VAL A 207 -1.77 -11.65 -1.06
N ARG A 208 -1.36 -12.70 -1.77
CA ARG A 208 -0.34 -12.63 -2.83
C ARG A 208 -0.96 -12.96 -4.18
N PHE A 209 -0.58 -12.21 -5.20
CA PHE A 209 -0.95 -12.49 -6.59
C PHE A 209 0.09 -11.95 -7.57
N GLU A 210 0.09 -12.53 -8.76
CA GLU A 210 0.78 -12.00 -9.93
C GLU A 210 -0.14 -11.00 -10.65
N TYR A 211 0.41 -9.88 -11.13
CA TYR A 211 -0.39 -8.87 -11.83
C TYR A 211 -1.02 -9.43 -13.10
N ASP A 212 -0.33 -10.28 -13.85
CA ASP A 212 -0.83 -10.88 -15.09
C ASP A 212 -2.08 -11.72 -14.83
N ALA A 213 -2.06 -12.53 -13.76
CA ALA A 213 -3.21 -13.30 -13.32
C ALA A 213 -4.36 -12.40 -12.86
N LEU A 214 -4.07 -11.34 -12.10
CA LEU A 214 -5.10 -10.41 -11.66
C LEU A 214 -5.75 -9.68 -12.84
N LEU A 215 -4.95 -9.19 -13.79
CA LEU A 215 -5.41 -8.47 -14.98
C LEU A 215 -6.28 -9.34 -15.87
N HIS A 216 -5.96 -10.63 -16.00
CA HIS A 216 -6.81 -11.57 -16.72
C HIS A 216 -8.25 -11.61 -16.17
N VAL A 217 -8.40 -11.39 -14.87
CA VAL A 217 -9.71 -11.33 -14.20
C VAL A 217 -10.35 -9.94 -14.30
N VAL A 218 -9.58 -8.87 -14.06
CA VAL A 218 -10.16 -7.53 -13.86
C VAL A 218 -10.29 -6.68 -15.12
N ALA A 219 -9.54 -6.99 -16.18
CA ALA A 219 -9.43 -6.17 -17.40
C ALA A 219 -10.43 -6.55 -18.51
N ALA A 220 -11.42 -7.42 -18.24
CA ALA A 220 -12.45 -7.83 -19.21
C ALA A 220 -11.89 -8.32 -20.57
N GLY A 221 -10.75 -9.02 -20.56
CA GLY A 221 -10.11 -9.55 -21.77
C GLY A 221 -9.18 -8.57 -22.49
N GLN A 222 -9.03 -7.33 -22.00
CA GLN A 222 -8.07 -6.38 -22.54
C GLN A 222 -6.63 -6.80 -22.22
N THR A 223 -5.73 -6.55 -23.17
CA THR A 223 -4.28 -6.67 -22.99
C THR A 223 -3.74 -5.54 -22.11
N LYS A 224 -2.56 -5.75 -21.51
CA LYS A 224 -1.86 -4.71 -20.72
C LYS A 224 -1.73 -3.38 -21.48
N LEU A 225 -1.43 -3.44 -22.77
CA LEU A 225 -1.26 -2.27 -23.61
C LEU A 225 -2.59 -1.51 -23.82
N GLU A 226 -3.69 -2.21 -24.07
CA GLU A 226 -5.01 -1.61 -24.22
C GLU A 226 -5.47 -0.96 -22.92
N VAL A 227 -5.29 -1.64 -21.78
CA VAL A 227 -5.57 -1.08 -20.45
C VAL A 227 -4.77 0.22 -20.25
N LEU A 228 -3.48 0.23 -20.59
CA LEU A 228 -2.64 1.42 -20.48
C LEU A 228 -3.10 2.55 -21.43
N GLN A 229 -3.54 2.24 -22.64
CA GLN A 229 -4.05 3.24 -23.59
C GLN A 229 -5.33 3.89 -23.06
N VAL A 230 -6.27 3.10 -22.54
CA VAL A 230 -7.49 3.61 -21.89
C VAL A 230 -7.12 4.49 -20.71
N PHE A 231 -6.23 4.03 -19.83
CA PHE A 231 -5.77 4.81 -18.69
C PHE A 231 -5.12 6.14 -19.10
N ARG A 232 -4.20 6.13 -20.08
CA ARG A 232 -3.54 7.33 -20.62
C ARG A 232 -4.54 8.34 -21.15
N ALA A 233 -5.53 7.89 -21.93
CA ALA A 233 -6.57 8.76 -22.46
C ALA A 233 -7.30 9.51 -21.32
N LEU A 234 -7.59 8.83 -20.20
CA LEU A 234 -8.28 9.41 -19.04
C LEU A 234 -7.38 10.35 -18.22
N VAL A 235 -6.10 10.01 -18.04
CA VAL A 235 -5.19 10.83 -17.23
C VAL A 235 -4.58 12.02 -17.99
N ASP A 236 -4.62 11.99 -19.32
CA ASP A 236 -4.22 13.13 -20.15
C ASP A 236 -5.39 14.11 -20.38
N SER A 237 -6.64 13.61 -20.42
CA SER A 237 -7.86 14.39 -20.64
C SER A 237 -8.44 15.06 -19.37
N GLY A 238 -7.60 15.44 -18.40
CA GLY A 238 -7.92 15.75 -16.98
C GLY A 238 -9.04 16.73 -16.60
N ASP A 239 -9.93 17.13 -17.53
CA ASP A 239 -11.11 17.95 -17.29
C ASP A 239 -12.39 17.14 -16.95
N ARG A 240 -12.39 15.80 -17.03
CA ARG A 240 -13.62 14.98 -16.90
C ARG A 240 -13.90 14.38 -15.51
N PHE A 241 -13.00 14.53 -14.55
CA PHE A 241 -13.10 13.87 -13.24
C PHE A 241 -12.85 14.80 -12.04
N GLN A 242 -12.92 16.13 -12.25
CA GLN A 242 -12.95 17.13 -11.18
C GLN A 242 -14.37 17.43 -10.74
#